data_AF-A0A661EHA7-F1
#
_entry.id   AF-A0A661EHA7-F1
#
_cell.length_a   1.000
_cell.length_b   1.000
_cell.length_c   1.000
_cell.angle_alpha   90.00
_cell.angle_beta   90.00
_cell.angle_gamma   90.00
#
_symmetry.space_group_name_H-M   'P 1'
#
loop_
_entity.id
_entity.type
_entity.pdbx_description
1 polymer ?
#
loop_
_entity_poly.entity_id
_entity_poly.type
_entity_poly.pdbx_seq_one_letter_code
_entity_poly.pdbx_strand_id
1 'polypeptide(L)'
;MTTAKLNKEQKILLIVRKTLAQIAIDTAPKSGQKSPLSPVCIENMKQCFDLISSREKELNANQNPPKYPIYQDNKAQPINFIKK
;
A
#
# COMPACT_ATOMS: atom_id res chain seq x y z
N MET A 1 12.07 9.53 -13.45
CA MET A 1 11.68 8.79 -12.23
C MET A 1 11.90 9.70 -11.05
N THR A 2 10.91 10.52 -10.68
CA THR A 2 11.03 11.47 -9.58
C THR A 2 11.03 10.68 -8.27
N THR A 3 12.21 10.50 -7.67
CA THR A 3 12.41 9.84 -6.38
C THR A 3 11.80 10.70 -5.28
N ALA A 4 10.49 10.54 -5.07
CA ALA A 4 9.85 11.07 -3.87
C ALA A 4 10.60 10.49 -2.65
N LYS A 5 11.25 11.37 -1.90
CA LYS A 5 12.05 11.00 -0.74
C LYS A 5 11.10 10.37 0.29
N LEU A 6 11.21 9.05 0.48
CA LEU A 6 10.40 8.33 1.48
C LEU A 6 10.56 9.00 2.85
N ASN A 7 9.42 9.29 3.49
CA ASN A 7 9.41 9.78 4.87
C ASN A 7 10.06 8.73 5.80
N LYS A 8 10.62 9.17 6.93
CA LYS A 8 11.29 8.31 7.93
C LYS A 8 10.41 7.11 8.31
N GLU A 9 9.12 7.35 8.51
CA GLU A 9 8.16 6.29 8.84
C GLU A 9 8.00 5.26 7.70
N GLN A 10 7.84 5.70 6.45
CA GLN A 10 7.75 4.80 5.29
C GLN A 10 9.02 3.95 5.12
N LYS A 11 10.20 4.52 5.39
CA LYS A 11 11.46 3.78 5.36
C LYS A 11 11.50 2.69 6.43
N ILE A 12 11.06 3.01 7.65
CA ILE A 12 11.00 2.04 8.75
C ILE A 12 10.04 0.90 8.36
N LEU A 13 8.82 1.21 7.94
CA LEU A 13 7.83 0.20 7.55
C LEU A 13 8.31 -0.69 6.40
N LEU A 14 9.01 -0.10 5.40
CA LEU A 14 9.61 -0.85 4.31
C LEU A 14 10.65 -1.87 4.80
N ILE A 15 11.56 -1.45 5.68
CA ILE A 15 12.61 -2.33 6.21
C ILE A 15 11.98 -3.42 7.09
N VAL A 16 11.06 -3.05 7.99
CA VAL A 16 10.36 -4.02 8.87
C VAL A 16 9.61 -5.06 8.04
N ARG A 17 8.85 -4.65 7.01
CA ARG A 17 8.15 -5.61 6.13
C ARG A 17 9.13 -6.55 5.45
N LYS A 18 10.21 -6.01 4.87
CA LYS A 18 11.20 -6.83 4.16
C LYS A 18 11.85 -7.85 5.08
N THR A 19 12.25 -7.42 6.28
CA THR A 19 12.84 -8.30 7.28
C THR A 19 11.86 -9.40 7.71
N LEU A 20 10.62 -9.06 8.04
CA LEU A 20 9.60 -10.07 8.41
C LEU A 20 9.30 -11.03 7.26
N ALA A 21 9.27 -10.54 6.01
CA ALA A 21 9.03 -11.38 4.84
C ALA A 21 10.17 -12.37 4.62
N GLN A 22 11.42 -11.93 4.80
CA GLN A 22 12.58 -12.82 4.72
C GLN A 22 12.54 -13.88 5.82
N ILE A 23 12.20 -13.49 7.06
CA ILE A 23 12.02 -14.45 8.17
C ILE A 23 10.93 -15.48 7.82
N ALA A 24 9.80 -15.04 7.25
CA ALA A 24 8.72 -15.94 6.85
C ALA A 24 9.17 -16.94 5.77
N ILE A 25 10.01 -16.51 4.83
CA ILE A 25 10.60 -17.39 3.79
C ILE A 25 11.58 -18.38 4.42
N ASP A 26 12.49 -17.91 5.26
CA ASP A 26 13.55 -18.72 5.87
C ASP A 26 12.98 -19.77 6.85
N THR A 27 11.85 -19.46 7.47
CA THR A 27 11.15 -20.33 8.43
C THR A 27 9.96 -21.08 7.84
N ALA A 28 9.70 -20.94 6.54
CA ALA A 28 8.65 -21.70 5.89
C ALA A 28 8.96 -23.21 5.99
N PRO A 29 8.00 -24.04 6.45
CA PRO A 29 8.21 -25.48 6.52
C PRO A 29 8.54 -26.04 5.13
N LYS A 30 9.70 -26.70 5.02
CA LYS A 30 10.08 -27.45 3.82
C LYS A 30 9.27 -28.74 3.76
N SER A 31 9.10 -29.30 2.56
CA SER A 31 8.23 -30.47 2.34
C SER A 31 8.40 -31.56 3.41
N GLY A 32 7.31 -31.87 4.12
CA GLY A 32 7.26 -32.89 5.18
C GLY A 32 7.80 -32.46 6.56
N GLN A 33 8.33 -31.25 6.72
CA GLN A 33 8.83 -30.73 7.99
C GLN A 33 7.79 -29.85 8.70
N LYS A 34 7.81 -29.87 10.03
CA LYS A 34 7.04 -28.93 10.86
C LYS A 34 7.68 -27.54 10.77
N SER A 35 6.88 -26.49 10.90
CA SER A 35 7.42 -25.13 11.01
C SER A 35 8.30 -25.02 12.25
N PRO A 36 9.46 -24.35 12.17
CA PRO A 36 10.30 -24.04 13.34
C PRO A 36 9.68 -22.96 14.24
N LEU A 37 8.65 -22.25 13.76
CA LEU A 37 7.93 -21.24 14.53
C LEU A 37 6.69 -21.84 15.20
N SER A 38 6.36 -21.32 16.39
CA SER A 38 5.11 -21.67 17.04
C SER A 38 3.91 -21.11 16.27
N PRO A 39 2.73 -21.74 16.34
CA PRO A 39 1.52 -21.21 15.72
C PRO A 39 1.20 -19.77 16.16
N VAL A 40 1.44 -19.46 17.44
CA VAL A 40 1.27 -18.10 18.00
C VAL A 40 2.21 -17.09 17.33
N CYS A 41 3.48 -17.46 17.11
CA CYS A 41 4.44 -16.59 16.45
C CYS A 41 4.02 -16.30 15.00
N ILE A 42 3.56 -17.32 14.27
CA ILE A 42 3.04 -17.17 12.90
C ILE A 42 1.84 -16.23 12.87
N GLU A 43 0.93 -16.35 13.82
CA GLU A 43 -0.25 -15.47 13.90
C GLU A 43 0.14 -14.02 14.21
N ASN A 44 1.05 -13.81 15.15
CA ASN A 44 1.59 -12.48 15.45
C ASN A 44 2.27 -11.84 14.22
N MET A 45 3.00 -12.64 13.42
CA MET A 45 3.61 -12.14 12.18
C MET A 45 2.56 -11.68 11.17
N LYS A 46 1.46 -12.43 10.98
CA LYS A 46 0.36 -12.04 10.09
C LYS A 46 -0.27 -10.73 10.55
N GLN A 47 -0.63 -10.62 11.83
CA GLN A 47 -1.19 -9.39 12.41
C GLN A 47 -0.24 -8.20 12.23
N CYS A 48 1.06 -8.42 12.36
CA CYS A 48 2.05 -7.38 12.11
C CYS A 48 2.05 -6.93 10.65
N PHE A 49 2.01 -7.85 9.68
CA PHE A 49 1.89 -7.48 8.26
C PHE A 49 0.61 -6.70 7.94
N ASP A 50 -0.51 -7.04 8.58
CA ASP A 50 -1.78 -6.32 8.43
C ASP A 50 -1.65 -4.87 8.93
N LEU A 51 -1.07 -4.69 10.12
CA LEU A 51 -0.84 -3.35 10.69
C LEU A 51 0.10 -2.51 9.82
N ILE A 52 1.21 -3.08 9.34
CA ILE A 52 2.14 -2.38 8.44
C ILE A 52 1.41 -1.96 7.16
N SER A 53 0.60 -2.85 6.59
CA SER A 53 -0.11 -2.59 5.33
C SER A 53 -1.20 -1.53 5.49
N SER A 54 -1.94 -1.56 6.60
CA SER A 54 -2.89 -0.48 6.95
C SER A 54 -2.16 0.86 7.04
N ARG A 55 -1.04 0.89 7.77
CA ARG A 55 -0.31 2.13 8.00
C ARG A 55 0.29 2.71 6.72
N GLU A 56 0.81 1.87 5.84
CA GLU A 56 1.31 2.33 4.56
C GLU A 56 0.22 2.88 3.65
N LYS A 57 -0.98 2.29 3.68
CA LYS A 57 -2.13 2.84 2.95
C LYS A 57 -2.47 4.24 3.44
N GLU A 58 -2.46 4.47 4.76
CA GLU A 58 -2.68 5.81 5.35
C GLU A 58 -1.60 6.80 4.91
N LEU A 59 -0.32 6.42 4.98
CA LEU A 59 0.79 7.29 4.57
C LEU A 59 0.73 7.65 3.09
N ASN A 60 0.34 6.71 2.22
CA ASN A 60 0.22 6.93 0.79
C ASN A 60 -1.00 7.81 0.45
N ALA A 61 -2.13 7.63 1.13
CA ALA A 61 -3.31 8.48 0.96
C ALA A 61 -3.02 9.94 1.32
N ASN A 62 -2.21 10.18 2.37
CA ASN A 62 -1.80 11.52 2.77
C ASN A 62 -0.81 12.17 1.78
N GLN A 63 -0.02 11.38 1.05
CA GLN A 63 0.96 11.90 0.07
C GLN A 63 0.36 12.17 -1.30
N ASN A 64 -0.59 11.34 -1.73
CA ASN A 64 -1.33 11.50 -2.97
C ASN A 64 -2.81 11.30 -2.68
N PRO A 65 -3.55 12.37 -2.31
CA PRO A 65 -4.99 12.27 -2.18
C PRO A 65 -5.57 11.77 -3.51
N PRO A 66 -6.62 10.92 -3.49
CA PRO A 66 -7.26 10.46 -4.71
C PRO A 66 -7.68 11.69 -5.54
N LYS A 67 -7.06 11.87 -6.70
CA LYS A 67 -7.50 12.82 -7.72
C LYS A 67 -8.77 12.26 -8.34
N TYR A 68 -9.91 12.49 -7.69
CA TYR A 68 -11.18 12.34 -8.39
C TYR A 68 -11.19 13.33 -9.55
N PRO A 69 -11.54 12.91 -10.78
CA PRO A 69 -11.79 13.86 -11.86
C PRO A 69 -12.91 14.78 -11.38
N ILE A 70 -12.57 16.05 -11.16
CA ILE A 70 -13.58 17.08 -10.89
C ILE A 70 -14.22 17.33 -12.24
N TYR A 71 -15.40 16.76 -12.48
CA TYR A 71 -16.22 17.16 -13.62
C TYR A 71 -16.60 18.62 -13.37
N GLN A 72 -15.95 19.55 -14.08
CA GLN A 72 -16.51 20.89 -14.22
C GLN A 72 -17.85 20.69 -14.91
N ASP A 73 -18.95 20.90 -14.18
CA ASP A 73 -20.26 21.16 -14.78
C ASP A 73 -20.17 22.54 -15.47
N ASN A 74 -19.36 22.60 -16.53
CA ASN A 74 -19.36 23.69 -17.47
C ASN A 74 -20.68 23.54 -18.21
N LYS A 75 -21.69 24.26 -17.71
CA LYS A 75 -22.98 24.46 -18.39
C LYS A 75 -22.67 24.73 -19.86
N ALA A 76 -23.02 23.77 -20.72
CA ALA A 76 -22.75 23.85 -22.14
C ALA A 76 -23.32 25.18 -22.68
N GLN A 77 -22.45 26.00 -23.27
CA GLN A 77 -22.90 27.20 -23.98
C GLN A 77 -23.61 26.74 -25.25
N PRO A 78 -24.87 27.14 -25.50
CA PRO A 78 -25.59 26.73 -26.70
C PRO A 78 -24.86 27.29 -27.93
N ILE A 79 -24.49 26.40 -28.84
CA ILE A 79 -23.88 26.78 -30.12
C ILE A 79 -25.03 27.28 -31.03
N ASN A 80 -25.06 28.58 -31.29
CA ASN A 80 -26.02 29.15 -32.23
C ASN A 80 -25.62 28.80 -33.66
N PHE A 81 -26.33 27.84 -34.25
CA PHE A 81 -26.20 27.54 -35.67
C PHE A 81 -26.89 28.65 -36.48
N ILE A 82 -26.08 29.51 -37.12
CA ILE A 82 -26.57 30.45 -38.12
C ILE A 82 -27.01 29.62 -39.34
N LYS A 83 -28.33 29.49 -39.56
CA LYS A 83 -28.86 28.92 -40.81
C LYS A 83 -28.60 29.91 -41.94
N LYS A 84 -28.00 29.40 -43.00
CA LYS A 84 -27.60 30.11 -44.22
C LYS A 84 -28.79 30.44 -45.11
#